data_AF-A0A5C7Q8Y5-F1
#
_entry.id   AF-A0A5C7Q8Y5-F1
#
_cell.length_a   1.000
_cell.length_b   1.000
_cell.length_c   1.000
_cell.angle_alpha   90.00
_cell.angle_beta   90.00
_cell.angle_gamma   90.00
#
_symmetry.space_group_name_H-M   'P 1'
#
loop_
_entity.id
_entity.type
_entity.pdbx_description
1 polymer ?
#
loop_
_entity_poly.entity_id
_entity_poly.type
_entity_poly.pdbx_seq_one_letter_code
_entity_poly.pdbx_strand_id
1 'polypeptide(L)'
;MDYPVRLPLYISWKDLKRIIGWPYSRAQTGRLMHDPDYVDRRFPASRKLGSHRNNHPIWYTPDVLDYFRRHGLTVPENVEFS
;
A
#
# COMPACT_ATOMS: atom_id res chain seq x y z
N MET A 1 -13.98 -8.94 -20.95
CA MET A 1 -13.82 -7.47 -21.04
C MET A 1 -12.98 -7.09 -19.86
N ASP A 2 -11.71 -6.83 -20.09
CA ASP A 2 -10.77 -6.49 -19.02
C ASP A 2 -10.83 -4.98 -18.83
N TYR A 3 -11.35 -4.53 -17.70
CA TYR A 3 -11.52 -3.10 -17.44
C TYR A 3 -10.26 -2.58 -16.75
N PRO A 4 -9.60 -1.53 -17.28
CA PRO A 4 -8.44 -0.97 -16.62
C PRO A 4 -8.85 -0.37 -15.27
N VAL A 5 -8.21 -0.86 -14.21
CA VAL A 5 -8.35 -0.33 -12.86
C VAL A 5 -7.41 0.86 -12.72
N ARG A 6 -7.98 2.06 -12.62
CA ARG A 6 -7.22 3.28 -12.38
C ARG A 6 -6.89 3.42 -10.90
N LEU A 7 -5.60 3.42 -10.58
CA LEU A 7 -5.10 3.66 -9.23
C LEU A 7 -4.26 4.95 -9.21
N PRO A 8 -4.31 5.73 -8.12
CA PRO A 8 -3.41 6.87 -7.99
C PRO A 8 -1.96 6.37 -7.86
N LEU A 9 -0.99 7.14 -8.35
CA LEU A 9 0.43 6.81 -8.23
C LEU A 9 0.90 6.66 -6.76
N TYR A 10 0.27 7.41 -5.87
CA TYR A 10 0.42 7.29 -4.43
C TYR A 10 -0.94 7.06 -3.77
N ILE A 11 -1.05 6.05 -2.92
CA ILE A 11 -2.26 5.77 -2.15
C ILE A 11 -2.15 6.29 -0.73
N SER A 12 -3.23 6.89 -0.24
CA SER A 12 -3.38 7.24 1.18
C SER A 12 -3.81 6.03 2.01
N TRP A 13 -3.75 6.15 3.34
CA TRP A 13 -4.33 5.13 4.24
C TRP A 13 -5.80 4.83 3.94
N LYS A 14 -6.58 5.84 3.57
CA LYS A 14 -8.01 5.67 3.25
C LYS A 14 -8.17 4.84 1.97
N ASP A 15 -7.35 5.11 0.96
CA ASP A 15 -7.42 4.40 -0.32
C ASP A 15 -6.87 2.97 -0.22
N LEU A 16 -5.83 2.76 0.58
CA LEU A 16 -5.32 1.42 0.92
C LEU A 16 -6.43 0.54 1.54
N LYS A 17 -7.28 1.11 2.41
CA LYS A 17 -8.42 0.37 2.99
C LYS A 17 -9.56 0.20 1.99
N ARG A 18 -9.95 1.28 1.30
CA ARG A 18 -11.18 1.34 0.50
C ARG A 18 -11.04 0.70 -0.89
N ILE A 19 -9.92 0.95 -1.56
CA ILE A 19 -9.71 0.53 -2.95
C ILE A 19 -9.00 -0.82 -2.98
N ILE A 20 -7.92 -0.95 -2.20
CA ILE A 20 -7.09 -2.16 -2.18
C ILE A 20 -7.67 -3.23 -1.25
N GLY A 21 -8.55 -2.85 -0.31
CA GLY A 21 -9.17 -3.80 0.62
C GLY A 21 -8.23 -4.28 1.72
N TRP A 22 -7.20 -3.51 2.08
CA TRP A 22 -6.22 -3.91 3.08
C TRP A 22 -6.89 -4.28 4.42
N PRO A 23 -6.71 -5.50 4.96
CA PRO A 23 -7.48 -5.96 6.11
C PRO A 23 -6.95 -5.39 7.43
N TYR A 24 -5.64 -5.13 7.50
CA TYR A 24 -4.98 -4.78 8.76
C TYR A 24 -5.28 -3.36 9.25
N SER A 25 -5.08 -3.18 10.55
CA SER A 25 -5.09 -1.86 11.22
C SER A 25 -3.78 -1.09 10.96
N ARG A 26 -3.75 0.21 11.27
CA ARG A 26 -2.52 1.02 11.16
C ARG A 26 -1.39 0.46 12.03
N ALA A 27 -1.71 0.01 13.24
CA ALA A 27 -0.72 -0.53 14.16
C ALA A 27 -0.07 -1.82 13.61
N GLN A 28 -0.88 -2.74 13.10
CA GLN A 28 -0.38 -3.96 12.44
C GLN A 28 0.44 -3.64 11.19
N THR A 29 -0.03 -2.68 10.38
CA THR A 29 0.70 -2.24 9.18
C THR A 29 2.06 -1.64 9.57
N GLY A 30 2.11 -0.86 10.65
CA GLY A 30 3.36 -0.32 11.21
C GLY A 30 4.33 -1.42 11.65
N ARG A 31 3.83 -2.51 12.24
CA ARG A 31 4.66 -3.70 12.53
C ARG A 31 5.20 -4.31 11.24
N LEU A 32 4.34 -4.58 10.26
CA LEU A 32 4.78 -5.13 8.96
C LEU A 32 5.83 -4.25 8.26
N MET A 33 5.83 -2.94 8.50
CA MET A 33 6.81 -2.00 7.93
C MET A 33 8.15 -1.95 8.68
N HIS A 34 8.15 -2.13 10.01
CA HIS A 34 9.30 -1.74 10.84
C HIS A 34 9.80 -2.85 11.77
N ASP A 35 8.98 -3.83 12.07
CA ASP A 35 9.32 -4.90 12.99
C ASP A 35 10.42 -5.79 12.35
N PRO A 36 11.52 -6.08 13.07
CA PRO A 36 12.61 -6.93 12.59
C PRO A 36 12.15 -8.30 12.09
N ASP A 37 11.08 -8.86 12.65
CA ASP A 37 10.57 -10.19 12.30
C ASP A 37 10.04 -10.29 10.86
N TYR A 38 9.85 -9.15 10.19
CA TYR A 38 9.37 -9.07 8.82
C TYR A 38 10.41 -8.55 7.84
N VAL A 39 11.70 -8.41 8.19
CA VAL A 39 12.76 -7.86 7.31
C VAL A 39 12.69 -8.36 5.86
N ASP A 40 12.55 -9.68 5.67
CA ASP A 40 12.54 -10.30 4.33
C ASP A 40 11.20 -10.15 3.58
N ARG A 41 10.18 -9.68 4.29
CA ARG A 41 8.78 -9.57 3.83
C ARG A 41 8.11 -8.29 4.31
N ARG A 42 8.87 -7.19 4.35
CA ARG A 42 8.37 -5.92 4.87
C ARG A 42 7.32 -5.33 3.97
N PHE A 43 6.28 -4.79 4.59
CA PHE A 43 5.37 -3.89 3.90
C PHE A 43 6.12 -2.60 3.51
N PRO A 44 5.82 -2.00 2.35
CA PRO A 44 6.49 -0.78 1.91
C PRO A 44 6.41 0.34 2.95
N ALA A 45 7.53 1.04 3.15
CA ALA A 45 7.58 2.15 4.09
C ALA A 45 6.70 3.31 3.62
N SER A 46 5.87 3.85 4.51
CA SER A 46 5.06 5.03 4.21
C SER A 46 5.91 6.30 4.14
N ARG A 47 5.52 7.25 3.30
CA ARG A 47 6.02 8.63 3.27
C ARG A 47 4.94 9.59 3.76
N LYS A 48 5.32 10.83 4.05
CA LYS A 48 4.39 11.94 4.32
C LYS A 48 4.63 13.03 3.28
N LEU A 49 3.55 13.64 2.77
CA LEU A 49 3.62 14.76 1.81
C LEU A 49 4.05 16.10 2.46
N GLY A 50 4.33 16.11 3.76
CA GLY A 50 4.87 17.27 4.46
C GLY A 50 5.31 16.93 5.88
N SER A 51 5.92 17.89 6.56
CA SER A 51 6.56 17.72 7.88
C SER A 51 5.58 17.71 9.07
N HIS A 52 4.33 18.12 8.88
CA HIS A 52 3.39 18.22 9.99
C HIS A 52 3.06 16.84 10.59
N ARG A 53 3.00 16.76 11.93
CA ARG A 53 2.82 15.50 12.66
C ARG A 53 1.58 14.70 12.23
N ASN A 54 0.49 15.41 11.94
CA ASN A 54 -0.80 14.84 11.56
C ASN A 54 -0.91 14.49 10.08
N ASN A 55 0.14 14.72 9.29
CA ASN A 55 0.09 14.36 7.88
C ASN A 55 -0.09 12.86 7.71
N HIS A 56 -1.07 12.52 6.87
CA HIS A 56 -1.42 11.13 6.63
C HIS A 56 -0.29 10.40 5.90
N PRO A 57 -0.01 9.14 6.28
CA PRO A 57 0.92 8.32 5.54
C PRO A 57 0.37 8.05 4.14
N ILE A 58 1.27 8.09 3.17
CA ILE A 58 1.05 7.71 1.78
C ILE A 58 2.06 6.64 1.38
N TRP A 59 1.69 5.79 0.45
CA TRP A 59 2.56 4.76 -0.11
C TRP A 59 2.65 4.89 -1.61
N TYR A 60 3.80 4.53 -2.16
CA TYR A 60 3.95 4.39 -3.60
C TYR A 60 3.16 3.16 -4.04
N THR A 61 2.17 3.35 -4.90
CA THR A 61 1.21 2.31 -5.25
C THR A 61 1.87 1.08 -5.89
N PRO A 62 2.84 1.22 -6.82
CA PRO A 62 3.56 0.08 -7.38
C PRO A 62 4.25 -0.81 -6.33
N ASP A 63 4.88 -0.23 -5.30
CA ASP A 63 5.52 -1.01 -4.23
C ASP A 63 4.50 -1.83 -3.43
N VAL A 64 3.32 -1.26 -3.21
CA VAL A 64 2.23 -1.96 -2.51
C VAL A 64 1.72 -3.11 -3.36
N LEU A 65 1.52 -2.91 -4.66
CA LEU A 65 1.10 -3.98 -5.57
C LEU A 65 2.16 -5.07 -5.70
N ASP A 66 3.43 -4.70 -5.74
CA ASP A 66 4.54 -5.64 -5.75
C ASP A 66 4.60 -6.48 -4.46
N TYR A 67 4.41 -5.84 -3.30
CA TYR A 67 4.26 -6.56 -2.03
C TYR A 67 3.12 -7.59 -2.12
N PHE A 68 1.96 -7.19 -2.66
CA PHE A 68 0.81 -8.07 -2.77
C PHE A 68 1.12 -9.28 -3.67
N ARG A 69 1.73 -9.05 -4.83
CA ARG A 69 2.17 -10.12 -5.75
C ARG A 69 3.12 -11.10 -5.07
N ARG A 70 4.14 -10.60 -4.36
CA ARG A 70 5.11 -11.43 -3.64
C ARG A 70 4.48 -12.29 -2.54
N HIS A 71 3.36 -11.85 -1.99
CA HIS A 71 2.65 -12.54 -0.92
C HIS A 71 1.44 -13.35 -1.42
N GLY A 72 1.27 -13.49 -2.74
CA GLY A 72 0.15 -14.23 -3.33
C GLY A 72 -1.22 -13.58 -3.09
N LEU A 73 -1.24 -12.28 -2.79
CA LEU A 73 -2.48 -11.51 -2.65
C LEU A 73 -3.01 -11.12 -4.03
N THR A 74 -4.33 -11.06 -4.16
CA THR A 74 -5.00 -10.71 -5.41
C THR A 74 -4.65 -9.28 -5.82
N VAL A 75 -4.11 -9.13 -7.03
CA VAL A 75 -3.81 -7.84 -7.67
C VAL A 75 -4.54 -7.79 -9.02
N PRO A 76 -5.26 -6.71 -9.37
CA PRO A 76 -5.85 -6.58 -10.69
C PRO A 76 -4.77 -6.63 -11.79
N GLU A 77 -5.04 -7.34 -12.89
CA GLU A 77 -4.06 -7.54 -13.97
C GLU A 77 -3.85 -6.25 -14.80
N ASN A 78 -4.90 -5.45 -14.99
CA ASN A 78 -4.86 -4.22 -15.80
C ASN A 78 -4.90 -2.96 -14.92
N VAL A 79 -3.77 -2.62 -14.30
CA VAL A 79 -3.65 -1.39 -13.50
C VAL A 79 -3.06 -0.26 -14.34
N GLU A 80 -3.79 0.85 -14.47
CA GLU A 80 -3.29 2.12 -14.99
C GLU A 80 -3.07 3.10 -13.82
N PHE A 81 -1.96 3.82 -13.83
CA PHE A 81 -1.73 4.88 -12.86
C PHE A 81 -2.20 6.22 -13.42
N SER A 82 -3.05 6.92 -12.66
CA SER A 82 -3.57 8.26 -13.00
C SER A 82 -3.00 9.36 -12.11
#